data_AF-A0A9P8CZ56-F1
#
_entry.id   AF-A0A9P8CZ56-F1
#
_cell.length_a   1.000
_cell.length_b   1.000
_cell.length_c   1.000
_cell.angle_alpha   90.00
_cell.angle_beta   90.00
_cell.angle_gamma   90.00
#
_symmetry.space_group_name_H-M   'P 1'
#
loop_
_entity.id
_entity.type
_entity.pdbx_description
1 polymer ?
#
loop_
_entity_poly.entity_id
_entity_poly.type
_entity_poly.pdbx_seq_one_letter_code
_entity_poly.pdbx_strand_id
1 'polypeptide(L)'
;MSDYKNNAMTEPRKADEECITVFRAIKDDVLDKIHEINRADDVHGLHEMDKLKRISEYTPTLYATEDVAFGRNYFAKIHLGDGKYIHARAHKSTKGDIEFYSLWTEPDGAIWDEDTPLKYFID
;
A
#
# COMPACT_ATOMS: atom_id res chain seq x y z
N MET A 1 10.13 29.73 0.69
CA MET A 1 9.29 28.62 1.20
C MET A 1 8.53 27.99 0.03
N SER A 2 9.01 26.87 -0.49
CA SER A 2 8.28 26.01 -1.42
C SER A 2 8.97 24.64 -1.50
N ASP A 3 8.89 23.87 -0.42
CA ASP A 3 9.34 22.46 -0.44
C ASP A 3 8.19 21.56 -0.92
N TYR A 4 7.70 21.83 -2.14
CA TYR A 4 6.53 21.15 -2.72
C TYR A 4 6.84 20.28 -3.95
N LYS A 5 8.12 19.99 -4.24
CA LYS A 5 8.49 19.13 -5.38
C LYS A 5 9.76 18.35 -5.10
N ASN A 6 9.61 17.16 -4.53
CA ASN A 6 10.43 16.00 -4.85
C ASN A 6 9.62 14.74 -4.51
N ASN A 7 8.48 14.57 -5.20
CA ASN A 7 7.87 13.25 -5.35
C ASN A 7 8.83 12.45 -6.23
N ALA A 8 9.69 11.62 -5.63
CA ALA A 8 10.63 10.77 -6.37
C ALA A 8 9.95 9.54 -7.02
N MET A 9 8.62 9.42 -6.88
CA MET A 9 7.85 8.43 -7.61
C MET A 9 7.44 8.92 -9.01
N THR A 10 7.38 8.00 -9.97
CA THR A 10 6.82 8.24 -11.30
C THR A 10 5.34 8.61 -11.23
N GLU A 11 4.77 9.09 -12.34
CA GLU A 11 3.32 9.29 -12.44
C GLU A 11 2.58 7.95 -12.22
N PRO A 12 1.49 7.95 -11.41
CA PRO A 12 0.67 6.77 -11.23
C PRO A 12 0.12 6.24 -12.55
N ARG A 13 0.34 4.94 -12.79
CA ARG A 13 -0.13 4.23 -13.98
C ARG A 13 -0.93 3.00 -13.58
N LYS A 14 -1.71 2.46 -14.51
CA LYS A 14 -2.48 1.24 -14.28
C LYS A 14 -1.57 0.07 -13.93
N ALA A 15 -2.01 -0.77 -13.01
CA ALA A 15 -1.31 -2.00 -12.64
C ALA A 15 -1.07 -2.88 -13.87
N ASP A 16 0.19 -3.26 -14.07
CA ASP A 16 0.63 -4.22 -15.07
C ASP A 16 1.06 -5.54 -14.43
N GLU A 17 1.53 -6.47 -15.25
CA GLU A 17 1.95 -7.81 -14.80
C GLU A 17 3.08 -7.76 -13.75
N GLU A 18 4.00 -6.79 -13.87
CA GLU A 18 5.10 -6.63 -12.90
C GLU A 18 4.55 -6.16 -11.56
N CYS A 19 3.71 -5.12 -11.54
CA CYS A 19 3.04 -4.66 -10.32
C CYS A 19 2.26 -5.78 -9.66
N ILE A 20 1.45 -6.51 -10.43
CA ILE A 20 0.66 -7.63 -9.92
C ILE A 20 1.57 -8.70 -9.29
N THR A 21 2.70 -9.01 -9.92
CA THR A 21 3.66 -10.00 -9.39
C THR A 21 4.28 -9.53 -8.08
N VAL A 22 4.72 -8.27 -8.02
CA VAL A 22 5.33 -7.67 -6.82
C VAL A 22 4.36 -7.73 -5.64
N PHE A 23 3.14 -7.22 -5.81
CA PHE A 23 2.18 -7.15 -4.71
C PHE A 23 1.54 -8.50 -4.37
N ARG A 24 1.53 -9.47 -5.29
CA ARG A 24 1.18 -10.86 -4.95
C ARG A 24 2.24 -11.52 -4.06
N ALA A 25 3.52 -11.23 -4.27
CA ALA A 25 4.60 -11.82 -3.49
C ALA A 25 4.56 -11.38 -2.02
N ILE A 26 4.15 -10.13 -1.76
CA ILE A 26 4.08 -9.54 -0.42
C ILE A 26 2.67 -9.53 0.17
N LYS A 27 1.74 -10.27 -0.45
CA LYS A 27 0.32 -10.23 -0.06
C LYS A 27 0.14 -10.60 1.41
N ASP A 28 0.75 -11.69 1.85
CA ASP A 28 0.58 -12.19 3.21
C ASP A 28 1.12 -11.20 4.25
N ASP A 29 2.30 -10.61 4.00
CA ASP A 29 2.87 -9.56 4.86
C ASP A 29 1.98 -8.31 4.96
N VAL A 30 1.39 -7.89 3.83
CA VAL A 30 0.44 -6.78 3.78
C VAL A 30 -0.80 -7.09 4.62
N LEU A 31 -1.36 -8.30 4.49
CA LEU A 31 -2.54 -8.71 5.25
C LEU A 31 -2.25 -8.79 6.75
N ASP A 32 -1.08 -9.31 7.12
CA ASP A 32 -0.64 -9.37 8.52
C ASP A 32 -0.47 -7.97 9.12
N LYS A 33 0.08 -7.02 8.36
CA LYS A 33 0.21 -5.63 8.82
C LYS A 33 -1.16 -4.97 9.01
N ILE A 34 -2.10 -5.21 8.11
CA ILE A 34 -3.48 -4.71 8.24
C ILE A 34 -4.16 -5.28 9.49
N HIS A 35 -4.00 -6.58 9.75
CA HIS A 35 -4.53 -7.20 10.97
C HIS A 35 -3.85 -6.67 12.25
N GLU A 36 -2.57 -6.32 12.19
CA GLU A 36 -1.87 -5.66 13.30
C GLU A 36 -2.47 -4.27 13.59
N ILE A 37 -2.64 -3.44 12.56
CA ILE A 37 -3.22 -2.08 12.68
C ILE A 37 -4.64 -2.15 13.27
N ASN A 38 -5.50 -3.02 12.74
CA ASN A 38 -6.85 -3.19 13.27
C ASN A 38 -6.86 -3.62 14.74
N ARG A 39 -5.97 -4.55 15.12
CA ARG A 39 -5.87 -4.99 16.52
C ARG A 39 -5.42 -3.85 17.44
N ALA A 40 -4.56 -2.96 16.97
CA ALA A 40 -4.14 -1.79 17.73
C ALA A 40 -5.31 -0.81 17.91
N ASP A 41 -6.10 -0.55 16.87
CA ASP A 41 -7.28 0.31 16.92
C ASP A 41 -8.37 -0.24 17.87
N ASP A 42 -8.58 -1.56 17.85
CA ASP A 42 -9.52 -2.25 18.75
C ASP A 42 -9.17 -2.07 20.23
N VAL A 43 -7.88 -2.07 20.57
CA VAL A 43 -7.39 -1.87 21.94
C VAL A 43 -7.63 -0.43 22.43
N HIS A 44 -7.74 0.54 21.51
CA HIS A 44 -8.05 1.93 21.81
C HIS A 44 -9.55 2.26 21.82
N GLY A 45 -10.43 1.27 21.62
CA GLY A 45 -11.89 1.42 21.78
C GLY A 45 -12.58 2.11 20.59
N LEU A 46 -11.92 2.22 19.45
CA LEU A 46 -12.55 2.58 18.18
C LEU A 46 -13.08 1.28 17.57
N HIS A 47 -14.38 1.02 17.70
CA HIS A 47 -15.07 -0.15 17.15
C HIS A 47 -15.05 -0.19 15.61
N GLU A 48 -13.90 -0.45 15.00
CA GLU A 48 -13.73 -0.70 13.56
C GLU A 48 -13.50 -2.20 13.25
N MET A 49 -13.71 -3.09 14.23
CA MET A 49 -13.61 -4.57 14.15
C MET A 49 -14.32 -5.23 12.95
N ASP A 50 -15.18 -4.53 12.21
CA ASP A 50 -16.01 -5.11 11.15
C ASP A 50 -15.64 -4.67 9.73
N LYS A 51 -14.78 -3.67 9.51
CA LYS A 51 -14.51 -3.21 8.14
C LYS A 51 -13.54 -4.12 7.38
N LEU A 52 -12.69 -4.90 8.05
CA LEU A 52 -11.65 -5.70 7.39
C LEU A 52 -11.77 -7.22 7.53
N LYS A 53 -12.76 -7.75 8.28
CA LYS A 53 -12.98 -9.20 8.43
C LYS A 53 -13.32 -9.94 7.12
N ARG A 54 -13.60 -9.23 6.03
CA ARG A 54 -13.89 -9.80 4.71
C ARG A 54 -13.14 -9.04 3.63
N ILE A 55 -11.83 -9.23 3.57
CA ILE A 55 -11.08 -8.93 2.34
C ILE A 55 -11.59 -9.94 1.30
N SER A 56 -12.43 -9.46 0.38
CA SER A 56 -13.03 -10.27 -0.68
C SER A 56 -12.20 -10.26 -1.96
N GLU A 57 -11.28 -9.29 -2.07
CA GLU A 57 -10.40 -9.12 -3.22
C GLU A 57 -8.99 -8.67 -2.80
N TYR A 58 -8.00 -8.86 -3.66
CA TYR A 58 -6.68 -8.25 -3.51
C TYR A 58 -6.14 -7.95 -4.91
N THR A 59 -6.52 -6.79 -5.44
CA THR A 59 -6.26 -6.43 -6.84
C THR A 59 -5.55 -5.07 -6.90
N PRO A 60 -4.26 -5.02 -7.25
CA PRO A 60 -3.59 -3.77 -7.55
C PRO A 60 -4.26 -3.08 -8.74
N THR A 61 -4.63 -1.81 -8.60
CA THR A 61 -5.34 -1.03 -9.65
C THR A 61 -4.45 0.05 -10.26
N LEU A 62 -3.73 0.77 -9.42
CA LEU A 62 -2.76 1.79 -9.81
C LEU A 62 -1.44 1.55 -9.11
N TYR A 63 -0.35 1.94 -9.75
CA TYR A 63 0.95 1.92 -9.11
C TYR A 63 1.88 3.01 -9.66
N ALA A 64 2.88 3.35 -8.85
CA ALA A 64 3.98 4.23 -9.18
C ALA A 64 5.28 3.60 -8.68
N THR A 65 6.40 4.01 -9.25
CA THR A 65 7.72 3.46 -8.88
C THR A 65 8.71 4.55 -8.58
N GLU A 66 9.66 4.27 -7.71
CA GLU A 66 10.80 5.12 -7.41
C GLU A 66 12.07 4.29 -7.51
N ASP A 67 13.02 4.71 -8.34
CA ASP A 67 14.33 4.08 -8.44
C ASP A 67 15.22 4.55 -7.27
N VAL A 68 15.79 3.59 -6.54
CA VAL A 68 16.69 3.85 -5.40
C VAL A 68 18.03 3.13 -5.60
N ALA A 69 19.04 3.49 -4.81
CA ALA A 69 20.43 3.04 -5.01
C ALA A 69 20.60 1.50 -5.06
N PHE A 70 19.72 0.73 -4.41
CA PHE A 70 19.82 -0.74 -4.32
C PHE A 70 18.58 -1.48 -4.81
N GLY A 71 17.71 -0.82 -5.58
CA GLY A 71 16.50 -1.46 -6.09
C GLY A 71 15.47 -0.45 -6.58
N ARG A 72 14.20 -0.84 -6.49
CA ARG A 72 13.07 -0.02 -6.86
C ARG A 72 11.97 -0.16 -5.83
N ASN A 73 11.44 0.97 -5.38
CA ASN A 73 10.23 0.99 -4.58
C ASN A 73 9.02 0.99 -5.51
N TYR A 74 8.03 0.20 -5.16
CA TYR A 74 6.73 0.15 -5.79
C TYR A 74 5.71 0.68 -4.79
N PHE A 75 4.91 1.63 -5.22
CA PHE A 75 3.75 2.12 -4.48
C PHE A 75 2.53 1.66 -5.26
N ALA A 76 1.61 0.93 -4.66
CA ALA A 76 0.38 0.54 -5.34
C ALA A 76 -0.84 0.83 -4.51
N LYS A 77 -1.89 1.24 -5.22
CA LYS A 77 -3.27 1.22 -4.74
C LYS A 77 -3.84 -0.17 -5.00
N ILE A 78 -4.34 -0.81 -3.96
CA ILE A 78 -4.84 -2.19 -4.00
C ILE A 78 -6.28 -2.19 -3.53
N HIS A 79 -7.18 -2.70 -4.36
CA HIS A 79 -8.57 -2.93 -4.02
C HIS A 79 -8.70 -4.19 -3.16
N LEU A 80 -9.31 -4.05 -1.99
CA LEU A 80 -9.59 -5.14 -1.05
C LEU A 80 -11.02 -5.70 -1.15
N GLY A 81 -11.84 -5.09 -2.02
CA GLY A 81 -13.27 -5.37 -2.12
C GLY A 81 -14.12 -4.38 -1.33
N ASP A 82 -15.43 -4.38 -1.58
CA ASP A 82 -16.42 -3.48 -0.95
C ASP A 82 -16.06 -1.97 -1.05
N GLY A 83 -15.35 -1.57 -2.12
CA GLY A 83 -14.91 -0.18 -2.31
C GLY A 83 -13.79 0.25 -1.38
N LYS A 84 -13.13 -0.68 -0.69
CA LYS A 84 -12.01 -0.43 0.22
C LYS A 84 -10.70 -0.58 -0.52
N TYR A 85 -9.82 0.37 -0.33
CA TYR A 85 -8.50 0.41 -0.93
C TYR A 85 -7.43 0.55 0.14
N ILE A 86 -6.25 0.04 -0.13
CA ILE A 86 -5.04 0.31 0.65
C ILE A 86 -3.96 0.82 -0.30
N HIS A 87 -3.06 1.65 0.22
CA HIS A 87 -1.85 2.02 -0.51
C HIS A 87 -0.67 1.31 0.16
N ALA A 88 -0.03 0.42 -0.59
CA ALA A 88 1.06 -0.41 -0.09
C ALA A 88 2.37 -0.08 -0.81
N ARG A 89 3.46 -0.21 -0.07
CA ARG A 89 4.82 -0.04 -0.55
C ARG A 89 5.57 -1.36 -0.50
N ALA A 90 6.14 -1.75 -1.62
CA ALA A 90 7.04 -2.88 -1.74
C ALA A 90 8.43 -2.40 -2.19
N HIS A 91 9.47 -3.09 -1.73
CA HIS A 91 10.82 -2.89 -2.25
C HIS A 91 11.25 -4.10 -3.06
N LYS A 92 11.73 -3.88 -4.28
CA LYS A 92 12.36 -4.91 -5.11
C LYS A 92 13.86 -4.61 -5.21
N SER A 93 14.68 -5.49 -4.64
CA SER A 93 16.14 -5.36 -4.68
C SER A 93 16.68 -5.55 -6.09
N THR A 94 17.90 -5.07 -6.36
CA THR A 94 18.60 -5.35 -7.64
C THR A 94 18.88 -6.84 -7.87
N LYS A 95 18.82 -7.67 -6.82
CA LYS A 95 18.94 -9.13 -6.90
C LYS A 95 17.61 -9.84 -7.19
N GLY A 96 16.50 -9.10 -7.15
CA GLY A 96 15.15 -9.60 -7.42
C GLY A 96 14.35 -10.01 -6.19
N ASP A 97 14.90 -9.83 -4.98
CA ASP A 97 14.16 -10.05 -3.73
C ASP A 97 13.06 -9.01 -3.60
N ILE A 98 11.86 -9.43 -3.19
CA ILE A 98 10.69 -8.56 -3.05
C ILE A 98 10.26 -8.61 -1.58
N GLU A 99 10.21 -7.45 -0.95
CA GLU A 99 9.89 -7.31 0.46
C GLU A 99 8.77 -6.30 0.66
N PHE A 100 7.85 -6.61 1.56
CA PHE A 100 6.90 -5.62 2.07
C PHE A 100 7.68 -4.55 2.83
N TYR A 101 7.42 -3.28 2.52
CA TYR A 101 8.05 -2.17 3.21
C TYR A 101 7.09 -1.53 4.19
N SER A 102 5.95 -1.03 3.70
CA SER A 102 4.99 -0.31 4.54
C SER A 102 3.61 -0.14 3.89
N LEU A 103 2.65 0.33 4.69
CA LEU A 103 1.35 0.78 4.24
C LEU A 103 1.24 2.28 4.48
N TRP A 104 0.50 2.97 3.63
CA TRP A 104 0.11 4.34 3.94
C TRP A 104 -0.95 4.32 5.04
N THR A 105 -0.52 4.73 6.22
CA THR A 105 -1.33 4.92 7.42
C THR A 105 -1.46 6.40 7.74
N GLU A 106 -2.63 6.80 8.22
CA GLU A 106 -2.87 8.05 8.93
C GLU A 106 -3.44 7.73 10.33
N PRO A 107 -3.49 8.69 11.27
CA PRO A 107 -4.04 8.46 12.60
C PRO A 107 -5.47 7.91 12.61
N ASP A 108 -6.23 8.17 11.54
CA ASP A 108 -7.62 7.75 11.38
C ASP A 108 -7.76 6.39 10.65
N GLY A 109 -6.64 5.76 10.24
CA GLY A 109 -6.62 4.41 9.68
C GLY A 109 -5.73 4.22 8.44
N ALA A 110 -5.85 3.04 7.82
CA ALA A 110 -5.08 2.61 6.64
C ALA A 110 -5.95 2.27 5.41
N ILE A 111 -7.27 2.46 5.51
CA ILE A 111 -8.25 2.14 4.47
C ILE A 111 -8.68 3.43 3.78
N TRP A 112 -8.61 3.40 2.46
CA TRP A 112 -8.91 4.51 1.56
C TRP A 112 -10.06 4.15 0.62
N ASP A 113 -10.63 5.16 -0.03
CA ASP A 113 -11.63 4.98 -1.09
C ASP A 113 -10.99 4.96 -2.49
N GLU A 114 -11.82 4.79 -3.53
CA GLU A 114 -11.37 4.76 -4.93
C GLU A 114 -10.86 6.12 -5.43
N ASP A 115 -11.39 7.22 -4.91
CA ASP A 115 -11.04 8.58 -5.34
C ASP A 115 -9.73 9.07 -4.71
N THR A 116 -9.29 8.44 -3.62
CA THR A 116 -8.04 8.78 -2.93
C THR A 116 -6.84 8.57 -3.87
N PRO A 117 -6.09 9.62 -4.23
CA PRO A 117 -5.00 9.50 -5.18
C PRO A 117 -3.80 8.77 -4.57
N LEU A 118 -3.13 7.94 -5.39
CA LEU A 118 -1.85 7.35 -5.02
C LEU A 118 -0.80 8.48 -4.89
N LYS A 119 -0.16 8.55 -3.72
CA LYS A 119 0.83 9.56 -3.37
C LYS A 119 2.11 8.88 -2.89
N TYR A 120 3.19 9.64 -2.85
CA TYR A 120 4.41 9.22 -2.19
C TYR A 120 4.22 9.28 -0.67
N PHE A 121 4.68 8.26 0.05
CA PHE A 121 4.67 8.18 1.51
C PHE A 121 5.94 7.47 2.01
N ILE A 122 6.38 7.81 3.23
CA ILE A 122 7.64 7.33 3.81
C ILE A 122 7.40 6.31 4.92
N ASP A 123 6.28 6.46 5.62
CA ASP A 123 5.87 5.68 6.80
C ASP A 123 5.85 4.18 6.51
#